data_AF-A0A6J5VFR3-F1
#
_entry.id   AF-A0A6J5VFR3-F1
#
_cell.length_a   1.000
_cell.length_b   1.000
_cell.length_c   1.000
_cell.angle_alpha   90.00
_cell.angle_beta   90.00
_cell.angle_gamma   90.00
#
_symmetry.space_group_name_H-M   'P 1'
#
loop_
_entity.id
_entity.type
_entity.pdbx_description
1 polymer ?
#
loop_
_entity_poly.entity_id
_entity_poly.type
_entity_poly.pdbx_seq_one_letter_code
_entity_poly.pdbx_strand_id
1 'polypeptide(L)' 'MESVTPDGNTVDEIMLRGNTVMSGYLKDLKATKEALRGGWLRSGDLAVKHPDNYIDRSEGPVERYNHIWGREHKDS' A
#
# COMPACT_ATOMS: atom_id res chain seq x y z
N MET A 1 5.69 -0.81 -10.87
CA MET A 1 5.61 -1.48 -9.56
C MET A 1 5.76 -2.96 -9.81
N GLU A 2 6.57 -3.65 -9.02
CA GLU A 2 6.73 -5.11 -9.05
C GLU A 2 6.00 -5.69 -7.83
N SER A 3 5.38 -6.86 -7.99
CA SER A 3 4.73 -7.57 -6.88
C SER A 3 5.79 -8.30 -6.05
N VAL A 4 5.56 -8.42 -4.75
CA VAL A 4 6.35 -9.34 -3.91
C VAL A 4 6.18 -10.80 -4.33
N THR A 5 7.18 -11.60 -3.99
CA THR A 5 7.13 -13.06 -4.10
C THR A 5 6.00 -13.62 -3.23
N PRO A 6 5.15 -14.51 -3.76
CA PRO A 6 4.03 -15.08 -3.01
C PRO A 6 4.49 -16.25 -2.12
N ASP A 7 5.24 -15.95 -1.06
CA ASP A 7 5.83 -16.95 -0.15
C ASP A 7 5.09 -17.07 1.20
N GLY A 8 4.04 -16.29 1.42
CA GLY A 8 3.28 -16.22 2.67
C GLY A 8 4.03 -15.59 3.85
N ASN A 9 5.21 -15.00 3.62
CA ASN A 9 6.10 -14.47 4.66
C ASN A 9 6.57 -13.03 4.37
N THR A 10 6.74 -12.68 3.10
CA THR A 10 7.14 -11.35 2.66
C THR A 10 5.96 -10.39 2.84
N VAL A 11 6.12 -9.45 3.77
CA VAL A 11 5.12 -8.41 4.07
C VAL A 11 5.40 -7.18 3.22
N ASP A 12 4.37 -6.68 2.53
CA ASP A 12 4.43 -5.40 1.82
C ASP A 12 3.03 -4.77 1.72
N GLU A 13 2.97 -3.57 1.16
CA GLU A 13 1.75 -2.78 0.98
C GLU A 13 0.82 -3.37 -0.09
N ILE A 14 -0.48 -3.43 0.22
CA ILE A 14 -1.52 -3.70 -0.76
C ILE A 14 -1.68 -2.47 -1.67
N MET A 15 -1.41 -2.65 -2.96
CA MET A 15 -1.65 -1.63 -3.97
C MET A 15 -2.71 -2.07 -4.98
N LEU A 16 -3.59 -1.14 -5.35
CA LEU A 16 -4.73 -1.40 -6.22
C LEU A 16 -4.62 -0.59 -7.52
N ARG A 17 -5.01 -1.20 -8.63
CA ARG A 17 -5.18 -0.52 -9.93
C ARG A 17 -6.31 -1.17 -10.69
N GLY A 18 -7.27 -0.35 -11.14
CA GLY A 18 -8.42 -0.82 -11.89
C GLY A 18 -9.53 0.23 -11.94
N ASN A 19 -10.61 -0.10 -12.64
CA ASN A 19 -11.71 0.83 -12.93
C ASN A 19 -12.52 1.22 -11.68
N THR A 20 -12.43 0.43 -10.60
CA THR A 20 -13.17 0.64 -9.36
C THR A 20 -12.41 1.52 -8.35
N VAL A 21 -11.17 1.89 -8.65
CA VAL A 21 -10.39 2.80 -7.80
C VAL A 21 -10.95 4.21 -7.91
N MET A 22 -11.04 4.92 -6.78
CA MET A 22 -11.48 6.31 -6.73
C MET A 22 -10.62 7.22 -7.64
N SER A 23 -11.19 8.32 -8.14
CA SER A 23 -10.44 9.31 -8.92
C SER A 23 -9.53 10.21 -8.07
N GLY A 24 -9.69 10.18 -6.75
CA GLY A 24 -8.94 10.99 -5.80
C GLY A 24 -9.81 11.49 -4.65
N TYR A 25 -9.18 12.30 -3.79
CA TYR A 25 -9.85 12.97 -2.69
C TYR A 25 -10.41 14.33 -3.15
N LEU A 26 -11.65 14.61 -2.75
CA LEU A 26 -12.33 15.85 -3.12
C LEU A 26 -11.59 17.07 -2.56
N LYS A 27 -11.18 17.99 -3.45
CA LYS A 27 -10.45 19.24 -3.14
C LYS A 27 -9.06 19.05 -2.51
N ASP A 28 -8.53 17.83 -2.48
CA ASP A 28 -7.18 17.57 -2.00
C ASP A 28 -6.32 16.90 -3.10
N LEU A 29 -5.79 17.75 -3.98
CA LEU A 29 -4.92 17.30 -5.06
C LEU A 29 -3.59 16.74 -4.54
N LYS A 30 -3.12 17.20 -3.37
CA LYS A 30 -1.87 16.74 -2.79
C LYS A 30 -2.04 15.30 -2.31
N ALA A 31 -3.02 15.03 -1.45
CA ALA A 31 -3.32 13.68 -0.99
C ALA A 31 -3.67 12.75 -2.16
N THR A 32 -4.39 13.26 -3.17
CA THR A 32 -4.70 12.48 -4.40
C THR A 32 -3.44 12.03 -5.12
N LYS A 33 -2.48 12.94 -5.36
CA LYS A 33 -1.22 12.62 -6.04
C LYS A 33 -0.34 11.66 -5.23
N GLU A 34 -0.36 11.78 -3.91
CA GLU A 34 0.38 10.89 -3.02
C GLU A 34 -0.24 9.48 -3.02
N ALA A 35 -1.56 9.37 -2.91
CA ALA A 35 -2.27 8.09 -2.86
C ALA A 35 -2.31 7.38 -4.21
N LEU A 36 -2.43 8.09 -5.34
CA LEU A 36 -2.54 7.53 -6.70
C LEU A 36 -1.22 7.58 -7.50
N ARG A 37 -0.07 7.52 -6.81
CA ARG A 37 1.25 7.67 -7.44
C ARG A 37 1.49 6.61 -8.52
N GLY A 38 1.85 7.05 -9.72
CA GLY A 38 2.13 6.14 -10.85
C GLY A 38 0.89 5.37 -11.35
N GLY A 39 -0.32 5.85 -11.05
CA GLY A 39 -1.58 5.20 -11.42
C GLY A 39 -1.96 4.00 -10.54
N TRP A 40 -1.29 3.83 -9.41
CA TRP A 40 -1.60 2.83 -8.38
C TRP A 40 -2.13 3.52 -7.14
N LEU A 41 -3.25 3.04 -6.61
CA LEU A 41 -3.71 3.39 -5.27
C LEU A 41 -2.86 2.64 -4.26
N ARG A 42 -2.24 3.40 -3.38
CA ARG A 42 -1.49 2.92 -2.22
C ARG A 42 -2.43 2.94 -0.99
N SER A 43 -2.85 1.77 -0.51
CA SER A 43 -3.90 1.68 0.52
C SER A 43 -3.39 1.96 1.94
N GLY A 44 -2.07 1.81 2.18
CA GLY A 44 -1.48 1.83 3.51
C GLY A 44 -1.68 0.54 4.32
N ASP A 45 -2.40 -0.45 3.80
CA ASP A 45 -2.57 -1.75 4.46
C ASP A 45 -1.42 -2.69 4.11
N LEU A 46 -0.97 -3.47 5.10
CA LEU A 46 0.09 -4.46 4.93
C LEU A 46 -0.47 -5.87 4.86
N ALA A 47 0.12 -6.69 4.01
CA ALA A 47 -0.27 -8.07 3.85
C ALA A 47 0.88 -8.97 3.41
N VAL A 48 0.68 -10.28 3.57
CA VAL A 48 1.45 -11.31 2.89
C VAL A 48 0.63 -11.89 1.75
N LYS A 49 1.32 -12.36 0.70
CA LYS A 49 0.69 -13.08 -0.40
C LYS A 49 1.13 -14.55 -0.35
N HIS A 50 0.17 -15.46 -0.27
CA HIS A 50 0.42 -16.90 -0.27
C HIS A 50 0.59 -17.45 -1.70
N PRO A 51 1.22 -18.61 -1.89
CA PRO A 51 1.43 -19.23 -3.21
C PRO A 51 0.16 -19.47 -4.04
N ASP A 52 -0.99 -19.62 -3.37
CA ASP A 52 -2.32 -19.79 -3.98
C ASP A 52 -2.99 -18.46 -4.36
N ASN A 53 -2.31 -17.33 -4.17
CA ASN A 53 -2.78 -15.95 -4.29
C ASN A 53 -3.78 -15.50 -3.23
N TYR A 54 -3.97 -16.26 -2.15
CA TYR A 54 -4.64 -15.73 -0.97
C TYR A 54 -3.81 -14.58 -0.38
N ILE A 55 -4.50 -13.51 0.04
CA ILE A 55 -3.88 -12.34 0.66
C ILE A 55 -4.38 -12.29 2.09
N ASP A 56 -3.45 -12.34 3.04
CA ASP A 56 -3.76 -12.23 4.46
C ASP A 56 -3.23 -10.92 5.02
N ARG A 57 -4.09 -10.21 5.76
CA ARG A 57 -3.72 -8.92 6.35
C ARG A 57 -2.71 -9.17 7.47
N SER A 58 -1.56 -8.50 7.39
CA SER A 58 -0.53 -8.59 8.41
C SER A 58 -0.71 -7.49 9.46
N GLU A 59 -0.68 -7.87 10.74
CA GLU A 59 -0.72 -6.95 11.90
C GLU A 59 0.70 -6.63 12.43
N GLY A 60 1.75 -6.85 11.64
CA GLY A 60 3.15 -6.74 12.09
C GLY A 60 3.53 -5.34 12.63
N PRO A 61 4.52 -5.23 13.53
CA PRO A 61 4.85 -3.97 14.21
C PRO A 61 5.29 -2.87 13.24
N VAL A 62 4.59 -1.73 13.32
CA VAL A 62 4.65 -0.57 12.38
C VAL A 62 6.06 0.01 12.20
N GLU A 63 6.95 -0.24 13.16
CA GLU A 63 8.30 0.33 13.23
C GLU A 63 9.27 -0.15 12.13
N ARG A 64 8.98 -1.27 11.45
CA ARG A 64 9.83 -1.77 10.34
C ARG A 64 9.59 -1.08 8.99
N TYR A 65 8.57 -0.22 8.86
CA TYR A 65 8.01 0.13 7.54
C TYR A 65 8.37 1.52 7.01
N ASN A 66 9.32 2.21 7.64
CA ASN A 66 9.83 3.51 7.15
C ASN A 66 10.38 3.45 5.71
N HIS A 67 10.73 2.26 5.19
CA HIS A 67 11.21 2.13 3.81
C HIS A 67 10.11 2.21 2.74
N ILE A 68 8.85 1.89 3.08
CA ILE A 68 7.73 1.83 2.10
C ILE A 68 7.25 3.25 1.77
N TRP A 69 7.25 4.12 2.79
CA TRP A 69 6.70 5.46 2.68
C TRP A 69 7.69 6.59 2.92
N GLY A 70 8.90 6.32 3.43
CA GLY A 70 9.89 7.37 3.73
C GLY A 70 9.35 8.52 4.59
N ARG A 71 8.33 8.27 5.41
CA ARG A 71 7.67 9.30 6.23
C ARG A 71 8.14 9.19 7.68
N GLU A 72 8.84 10.21 8.15
CA GLU A 72 8.76 10.59 9.56
C GLU A 72 7.30 10.97 9.84
N HIS A 73 6.60 10.14 10.63
CA HIS A 73 5.32 10.52 11.20
C HIS A 73 5.57 11.69 12.18
N LYS A 74 5.37 12.92 11.70
CA LYS A 74 4.98 14.03 12.57
C LYS A 74 3.52 14.32 12.28
N ASP A 75 2.73 14.11 13.32
CA ASP A 75 1.29 14.31 13.39
C ASP A 75 0.85 15.60 12.70
N SER A 76 -0.25 15.51 11.95
CA SER A 76 -1.03 16.63 11.42
C SER A 76 -2.51 16.36 11.61
#